data_AF-A0A840EDV1-F1
#
_entry.id   AF-A0A840EDV1-F1
#
_cell.length_a   1.000
_cell.length_b   1.000
_cell.length_c   1.000
_cell.angle_alpha   90.00
_cell.angle_beta   90.00
_cell.angle_gamma   90.00
#
_symmetry.space_group_name_H-M   'P 1'
#
loop_
_entity.id
_entity.type
_entity.pdbx_description
1 polymer ?
#
loop_
_entity_poly.entity_id
_entity_poly.type
_entity_poly.pdbx_seq_one_letter_code
_entity_poly.pdbx_strand_id
1 'polypeptide(L)'
;MTVDDYTAELIRQDFDLPRGSMTEADLLHWLAQRVAELMVHRMEYLMSLCYTLDLSEEEVAIVLSPVAPAAPHEGLARLLYERQCRRAETKRSYPTTPLDDDDAW
;
A
#
# COMPACT_ATOMS: atom_id res chain seq x y z
N MET A 1 -7.63 11.19 -11.82
CA MET A 1 -7.52 12.04 -10.61
C MET A 1 -6.05 12.02 -10.16
N THR A 2 -5.56 13.11 -9.59
CA THR A 2 -4.23 13.13 -8.97
C THR A 2 -4.29 12.35 -7.65
N VAL A 3 -3.26 11.53 -7.37
CA VAL A 3 -3.21 10.79 -6.11
C VAL A 3 -3.05 11.78 -4.97
N ASP A 4 -3.64 11.41 -3.84
CA ASP A 4 -3.45 12.11 -2.60
C ASP A 4 -1.97 12.15 -2.14
N ASP A 5 -1.48 13.33 -1.75
CA ASP A 5 -0.08 13.52 -1.35
C ASP A 5 0.33 12.62 -0.18
N TYR A 6 -0.58 12.32 0.74
CA TYR A 6 -0.28 11.46 1.89
C TYR A 6 -0.21 9.98 1.49
N THR A 7 -1.13 9.51 0.63
CA THR A 7 -1.06 8.16 0.07
C THR A 7 0.23 7.95 -0.72
N ALA A 8 0.62 8.93 -1.54
CA ALA A 8 1.86 8.87 -2.30
C ALA A 8 3.10 8.82 -1.39
N GLU A 9 3.09 9.51 -0.24
CA GLU A 9 4.17 9.45 0.75
C GLU A 9 4.26 8.10 1.45
N LEU A 10 3.12 7.49 1.83
CA LEU A 10 3.13 6.15 2.42
C LEU A 10 3.73 5.12 1.45
N ILE A 11 3.33 5.17 0.19
CA ILE A 11 3.87 4.28 -0.85
C ILE A 11 5.35 4.57 -1.11
N ARG A 12 5.77 5.84 -1.02
CA ARG A 12 7.18 6.23 -1.11
C ARG A 12 8.03 5.62 0.00
N GLN A 13 7.54 5.65 1.23
CA GLN A 13 8.24 5.09 2.37
C GLN A 13 8.41 3.56 2.25
N ASP A 14 7.37 2.86 1.78
CA ASP A 14 7.34 1.40 1.77
C ASP A 14 7.97 0.78 0.50
N PHE A 15 7.92 1.48 -0.65
CA PHE A 15 8.32 0.93 -1.95
C PHE A 15 9.39 1.74 -2.70
N ASP A 16 9.85 2.86 -2.14
CA ASP A 16 10.81 3.79 -2.76
C ASP A 16 10.26 4.47 -4.03
N LEU A 17 9.01 4.96 -3.95
CA LEU A 17 8.34 5.68 -5.03
C LEU A 17 9.11 6.96 -5.42
N PRO A 18 9.40 7.18 -6.72
CA PRO A 18 10.01 8.41 -7.19
C PRO A 18 9.27 9.67 -6.73
N ARG A 19 10.02 10.77 -6.56
CA ARG A 19 9.43 12.07 -6.26
C ARG A 19 8.77 12.64 -7.52
N GLY A 20 7.57 13.18 -7.36
CA GLY A 20 6.80 13.81 -8.44
C GLY A 20 5.31 13.66 -8.22
N SER A 21 4.53 14.51 -8.88
CA SER A 21 3.08 14.30 -8.99
C SER A 21 2.80 13.27 -10.07
N MET A 22 1.93 12.32 -9.76
CA MET A 22 1.52 11.27 -10.68
C MET A 22 0.03 11.02 -10.53
N THR A 23 -0.60 10.57 -11.62
CA THR A 23 -2.01 10.16 -11.56
C THR A 23 -2.13 8.82 -10.86
N GLU A 24 -3.32 8.49 -10.39
CA GLU A 24 -3.61 7.19 -9.78
C GLU A 24 -3.29 6.02 -10.71
N ALA A 25 -3.59 6.17 -12.00
CA ALA A 25 -3.27 5.16 -13.00
C ALA A 25 -1.76 4.97 -13.16
N ASP A 26 -0.99 6.06 -13.19
CA ASP A 26 0.47 6.00 -13.30
C ASP A 26 1.10 5.37 -12.05
N LEU A 27 0.59 5.72 -10.87
CA LEU A 27 1.08 5.15 -9.61
C LEU A 27 0.79 3.66 -9.53
N LEU A 28 -0.43 3.23 -9.86
CA LEU A 28 -0.81 1.81 -9.87
C LEU A 28 0.04 1.03 -10.87
N HIS A 29 0.27 1.60 -12.06
CA HIS A 29 1.13 0.97 -13.06
C HIS A 29 2.57 0.83 -12.55
N TRP A 30 3.15 1.89 -11.99
CA TRP A 30 4.48 1.86 -11.40
C TRP A 30 4.58 0.83 -10.26
N LEU A 31 3.58 0.80 -9.37
CA LEU A 31 3.54 -0.12 -8.24
C LEU A 31 3.41 -1.57 -8.72
N ALA A 32 2.63 -1.84 -9.77
CA ALA A 32 2.54 -3.18 -10.38
C ALA A 32 3.89 -3.65 -10.94
N GLN A 33 4.64 -2.77 -11.62
CA GLN A 33 6.00 -3.09 -12.07
C GLN A 33 6.93 -3.35 -10.89
N ARG A 34 6.87 -2.51 -9.86
CA ARG A 34 7.69 -2.67 -8.66
C ARG A 34 7.40 -3.98 -7.93
N VAL A 35 6.13 -4.33 -7.78
CA VAL A 35 5.71 -5.61 -7.20
C VAL A 35 6.18 -6.78 -8.06
N ALA A 36 6.07 -6.69 -9.39
CA ALA A 36 6.58 -7.74 -10.28
C ALA A 36 8.09 -7.99 -10.08
N GLU A 37 8.90 -6.93 -9.97
CA GLU A 37 10.33 -7.04 -9.65
C GLU A 37 10.56 -7.72 -8.29
N LEU A 38 9.81 -7.31 -7.26
CA LEU A 38 9.92 -7.87 -5.92
C LEU A 38 9.50 -9.35 -5.88
N MET A 39 8.47 -9.74 -6.61
CA MET A 39 8.06 -11.14 -6.72
C MET A 39 9.19 -12.01 -7.29
N VAL A 40 9.95 -11.51 -8.26
CA VAL A 40 11.03 -12.27 -8.91
C VAL A 40 12.30 -12.29 -8.04
N HIS A 41 12.68 -11.15 -7.47
CA HIS A 41 14.00 -10.99 -6.84
C HIS A 41 13.98 -11.01 -5.31
N ARG A 42 12.82 -10.74 -4.69
CA ARG A 42 12.70 -10.41 -3.26
C ARG A 42 11.33 -10.82 -2.68
N MET A 43 10.85 -12.03 -3.00
CA MET A 43 9.52 -12.49 -2.58
C MET A 43 9.31 -12.46 -1.06
N GLU A 44 10.30 -12.90 -0.28
CA GLU A 44 10.22 -12.89 1.19
C GLU A 44 10.03 -11.46 1.75
N TYR A 45 10.72 -10.49 1.15
CA TYR A 45 10.56 -9.09 1.52
C TYR A 45 9.17 -8.57 1.14
N LEU A 46 8.66 -8.89 -0.05
CA LEU A 46 7.29 -8.54 -0.45
C LEU A 46 6.27 -9.09 0.55
N MET A 47 6.40 -10.35 0.97
CA MET A 47 5.51 -10.93 1.97
C MET A 47 5.64 -10.21 3.32
N SER A 48 6.86 -9.85 3.76
CA SER A 48 7.06 -9.08 4.98
C SER A 48 6.39 -7.70 4.93
N LEU A 49 6.39 -7.05 3.77
CA LEU A 49 5.66 -5.80 3.55
C LEU A 49 4.15 -6.02 3.64
N CYS A 50 3.61 -7.09 3.03
CA CYS A 50 2.20 -7.42 3.15
C CYS A 50 1.75 -7.56 4.62
N TYR A 51 2.56 -8.24 5.44
CA TYR A 51 2.32 -8.35 6.88
C TYR A 51 2.42 -7.00 7.60
N THR A 52 3.46 -6.22 7.33
CA THR A 52 3.68 -4.91 7.97
C THR A 52 2.55 -3.92 7.66
N LEU A 53 1.99 -4.01 6.45
CA LEU A 53 0.88 -3.18 6.01
C LEU A 53 -0.49 -3.71 6.43
N ASP A 54 -0.53 -4.86 7.11
CA ASP A 54 -1.74 -5.53 7.58
C ASP A 54 -2.71 -5.80 6.41
N LEU A 55 -2.17 -6.44 5.38
CA LEU A 55 -2.95 -7.02 4.28
C LEU A 55 -3.54 -8.36 4.73
N SER A 56 -4.79 -8.61 4.34
CA SER A 56 -5.44 -9.89 4.64
C SER A 56 -4.75 -11.02 3.88
N GLU A 57 -4.34 -12.07 4.59
CA GLU A 57 -3.77 -13.27 3.98
C GLU A 57 -4.72 -13.91 2.97
N GLU A 58 -6.03 -13.86 3.25
CA GLU A 58 -7.06 -14.37 2.35
C GLU A 58 -7.10 -13.58 1.04
N GLU A 59 -7.05 -12.24 1.11
CA GLU A 59 -7.03 -11.38 -0.08
C GLU A 59 -5.75 -11.60 -0.90
N VAL A 60 -4.60 -11.70 -0.22
CA VAL A 60 -3.31 -11.99 -0.87
C VAL A 60 -3.35 -13.37 -1.55
N ALA A 61 -3.89 -14.40 -0.90
CA ALA A 61 -4.01 -15.73 -1.45
C ALA A 61 -4.93 -15.77 -2.69
N ILE A 62 -6.04 -15.03 -2.68
CA ILE A 62 -6.93 -14.89 -3.84
C ILE A 62 -6.20 -14.25 -5.01
N VAL A 63 -5.44 -13.18 -4.77
CA VAL A 63 -4.69 -12.47 -5.79
C VAL A 63 -3.56 -13.32 -6.39
N LEU A 64 -2.88 -14.11 -5.55
CA LEU A 64 -1.81 -15.02 -5.99
C LEU A 64 -2.34 -16.30 -6.63
N SER A 65 -3.66 -16.53 -6.58
CA SER A 65 -4.28 -17.74 -7.10
C SER A 65 -4.10 -17.86 -8.61
N PRO A 66 -3.77 -19.06 -9.15
CA PRO A 66 -3.61 -19.27 -10.58
C PRO A 66 -4.91 -19.11 -11.38
N VAL A 67 -6.06 -19.07 -10.71
CA VAL A 67 -7.38 -18.81 -11.34
C VAL A 67 -7.82 -17.35 -11.19
N ALA A 68 -6.98 -16.48 -10.64
CA ALA A 68 -7.28 -15.06 -10.54
C ALA A 68 -7.44 -14.44 -11.94
N PRO A 69 -8.41 -13.53 -12.14
CA PRO A 69 -8.67 -12.92 -13.44
C PRO A 69 -7.60 -11.91 -13.86
N ALA A 70 -6.85 -11.36 -12.90
CA ALA A 70 -5.77 -10.40 -13.14
C ALA A 70 -4.41 -11.03 -12.82
N ALA A 71 -3.35 -10.45 -13.35
CA ALA A 71 -2.02 -10.92 -13.04
C ALA A 71 -1.69 -10.66 -11.54
N PRO A 72 -0.97 -11.56 -10.85
CA PRO A 72 -0.74 -11.43 -9.41
C PRO A 72 -0.10 -10.11 -8.98
N HIS A 73 0.82 -9.57 -9.77
CA HIS A 73 1.49 -8.30 -9.49
C HIS A 73 0.54 -7.10 -9.62
N GLU A 74 -0.40 -7.14 -10.56
CA GLU A 74 -1.43 -6.10 -10.72
C GLU A 74 -2.43 -6.15 -9.57
N GLY A 75 -2.88 -7.35 -9.20
CA GLY A 75 -3.79 -7.53 -8.06
C GLY A 75 -3.16 -7.11 -6.75
N LEU A 76 -1.89 -7.44 -6.52
CA LEU A 76 -1.16 -7.05 -5.30
C LEU A 76 -0.95 -5.53 -5.25
N ALA A 77 -0.58 -4.91 -6.37
CA ALA A 77 -0.44 -3.45 -6.44
C ALA A 77 -1.75 -2.74 -6.10
N ARG A 78 -2.88 -3.23 -6.60
CA ARG A 78 -4.20 -2.69 -6.25
C ARG A 78 -4.49 -2.86 -4.76
N LEU A 79 -4.29 -4.07 -4.22
CA LEU A 79 -4.51 -4.37 -2.81
C LEU A 79 -3.69 -3.46 -1.88
N LEU A 80 -2.40 -3.31 -2.19
CA LEU A 80 -1.48 -2.43 -1.48
C LEU A 80 -1.93 -0.97 -1.54
N TYR A 81 -2.26 -0.48 -2.73
CA TYR A 81 -2.74 0.89 -2.90
C TYR A 81 -4.02 1.16 -2.11
N GLU A 82 -5.02 0.27 -2.21
CA GLU A 82 -6.29 0.39 -1.47
C GLU A 82 -6.07 0.40 0.05
N ARG A 83 -5.11 -0.40 0.55
CA ARG A 83 -4.75 -0.38 1.98
C ARG A 83 -4.14 0.96 2.40
N GLN A 84 -3.26 1.53 1.58
CA GLN A 84 -2.65 2.83 1.87
C GLN A 84 -3.67 3.97 1.82
N CYS A 85 -4.62 3.91 0.87
CA CYS A 85 -5.78 4.81 0.84
C CYS A 85 -6.62 4.71 2.13
N ARG A 86 -6.97 3.50 2.57
CA ARG A 86 -7.70 3.29 3.84
C ARG A 86 -6.95 3.85 5.05
N ARG A 87 -5.62 3.73 5.09
CA ARG A 87 -4.78 4.33 6.14
C ARG A 87 -4.83 5.86 6.09
N ALA A 88 -4.76 6.44 4.89
CA ALA A 88 -4.87 7.88 4.69
C ALA A 88 -6.24 8.40 5.16
N GLU A 89 -7.31 7.72 4.79
CA GLU A 89 -8.69 8.05 5.19
C GLU A 89 -8.91 7.93 6.70
N THR A 90 -8.43 6.85 7.32
CA THR A 90 -8.53 6.66 8.78
C THR A 90 -7.83 7.79 9.53
N LYS A 91 -6.62 8.18 9.10
CA LYS A 91 -5.87 9.27 9.72
C LYS A 91 -6.53 10.64 9.53
N ARG A 92 -7.27 10.82 8.43
CA ARG A 92 -8.05 12.04 8.16
C ARG A 92 -9.33 12.11 8.98
N SER A 93 -9.99 10.96 9.14
CA SER A 93 -11.29 10.85 9.80
C SER A 93 -11.16 10.87 11.32
N TYR A 94 -10.04 10.41 11.85
CA TYR A 94 -9.67 10.48 13.27
C TYR A 94 -8.41 11.32 13.44
N PRO A 95 -8.49 12.66 13.45
CA PRO A 95 -7.44 13.47 14.04
C PRO A 95 -7.37 13.08 15.51
N THR A 96 -6.31 12.37 15.90
CA THR A 96 -6.02 12.12 17.31
C THR A 96 -5.85 13.49 17.96
N THR A 97 -6.86 13.96 18.68
CA THR A 97 -6.66 15.02 19.67
C THR A 97 -5.50 14.53 20.53
N PRO A 98 -4.40 15.29 20.66
CA PRO A 98 -3.39 14.96 21.64
C PRO A 98 -4.12 14.81 22.97
N LEU A 99 -4.05 13.63 23.58
CA LEU A 99 -4.33 13.54 25.00
C LEU A 99 -3.20 14.33 25.66
N ASP A 100 -3.50 15.58 26.04
CA ASP A 100 -2.78 16.26 27.12
C ASP A 100 -3.01 15.40 28.37
N ASP A 101 -2.23 14.33 28.52
CA ASP A 101 -2.02 13.68 29.81
C ASP A 101 -1.05 14.56 30.61
N ASP A 102 -1.55 15.72 31.05
CA ASP A 102 -0.94 16.53 32.12
C ASP A 102 -1.46 16.10 33.51
N ASP A 103 -2.23 15.01 33.61
CA ASP A 103 -2.82 14.55 34.88
C ASP A 103 -2.76 13.00 35.07
N ALA A 104 -1.64 12.39 34.70
CA ALA A 104 -1.30 11.05 35.21
C ALA A 104 -0.75 11.18 36.65
N TRP A 105 -1.66 11.19 37.63
CA TRP A 105 -1.37 11.01 39.06
C TRP A 105 -1.05 9.56 39.42
#